data_AF-A0A7G8ZL05-F1
#
_entry.id   AF-A0A7G8ZL05-F1
#
_cell.length_a   1.000
_cell.length_b   1.000
_cell.length_c   1.000
_cell.angle_alpha   90.00
_cell.angle_beta   90.00
_cell.angle_gamma   90.00
#
_symmetry.space_group_name_H-M   'P 1'
#
loop_
_entity.id
_entity.type
_entity.pdbx_description
1 polymer ?
#
loop_
_entity_poly.entity_id
_entity_poly.type
_entity_poly.pdbx_seq_one_letter_code
_entity_poly.pdbx_strand_id
1 'polypeptide(L)' 'MSGQIQADGLSAAVDNRAQAATELAVRDWLETQARIASYWRDLLVDRNGDIDLIEALDAHETFLRSAAG' A
#
# COMPACT_ATOMS: atom_id res chain seq x y z
N MET A 1 38.33 7.93 18.95
CA MET A 1 37.03 8.54 18.58
C MET A 1 36.61 8.25 17.14
N SER A 2 37.52 7.96 16.20
CA SER A 2 37.16 7.72 14.79
C SER A 2 36.30 6.46 14.53
N GLY A 3 36.37 5.43 15.37
CA GLY A 3 35.56 4.22 15.21
C GLY A 3 34.08 4.38 15.58
N GLN A 4 33.74 5.30 16.48
CA GLN A 4 32.36 5.54 16.92
C GLN A 4 31.55 6.28 15.85
N ILE A 5 32.14 7.32 15.25
CA ILE A 5 31.53 8.11 14.17
C ILE A 5 31.20 7.24 12.95
N GLN A 6 32.06 6.26 12.63
CA GLN A 6 31.86 5.36 11.49
C GLN A 6 30.77 4.31 11.74
N ALA A 7 30.57 3.89 12.99
CA ALA A 7 29.49 2.99 13.38
C ALA A 7 28.12 3.70 13.36
N ASP A 8 28.04 4.94 13.85
CA ASP A 8 26.81 5.72 13.88
C ASP A 8 26.28 6.03 12.46
N GLY A 9 27.18 6.35 11.53
CA GLY A 9 26.82 6.57 10.11
C GLY A 9 26.34 5.32 9.39
N LEU A 10 26.84 4.14 9.77
CA LEU A 10 26.38 2.87 9.22
C LEU A 10 24.97 2.51 9.74
N SER A 11 24.70 2.75 11.03
CA SER A 11 23.38 2.53 11.64
C SER A 11 22.31 3.37 10.95
N ALA A 12 22.54 4.67 10.79
CA ALA A 12 21.58 5.57 10.14
C ALA A 12 21.28 5.19 8.68
N ALA A 13 22.28 4.70 7.94
CA ALA A 13 22.09 4.25 6.56
C ALA A 13 21.26 2.95 6.48
N VAL A 14 21.44 2.04 7.45
CA VAL A 14 20.64 0.81 7.57
C VAL A 14 19.20 1.14 7.92
N ASP A 15 18.97 2.04 8.87
CA ASP A 15 17.65 2.48 9.30
C ASP A 15 16.88 3.14 8.14
N ASN A 16 17.55 4.02 7.37
CA ASN A 16 16.95 4.64 6.18
C ASN A 16 16.55 3.61 5.11
N ARG A 17 17.38 2.58 4.89
CA ARG A 17 17.05 1.50 3.94
C ARG A 17 15.87 0.66 4.45
N ALA A 18 15.82 0.36 5.74
CA ALA A 18 14.71 -0.38 6.34
C ALA A 18 13.40 0.41 6.25
N GLN A 19 13.44 1.73 6.49
CA GLN A 19 12.30 2.61 6.30
C GLN A 19 11.83 2.61 4.83
N ALA A 20 12.72 2.83 3.88
CA ALA A 20 12.37 2.82 2.46
C ALA A 20 11.78 1.47 2.01
N ALA A 21 12.35 0.35 2.47
CA ALA A 21 11.81 -0.98 2.19
C ALA A 21 10.40 -1.17 2.79
N THR A 22 10.15 -0.60 3.97
CA THR A 22 8.84 -0.64 4.61
C THR A 22 7.81 0.17 3.83
N GLU A 23 8.16 1.38 3.38
CA GLU A 23 7.29 2.21 2.55
C GLU A 23 6.93 1.52 1.22
N LEU A 24 7.90 0.88 0.56
CA LEU A 24 7.63 0.08 -0.65
C LEU A 24 6.69 -1.09 -0.37
N ALA A 25 6.91 -1.82 0.72
CA ALA A 25 6.05 -2.94 1.10
C ALA A 25 4.61 -2.48 1.42
N VAL A 26 4.44 -1.32 2.06
CA VAL A 26 3.11 -0.74 2.31
C VAL A 26 2.42 -0.35 1.00
N ARG A 27 3.13 0.24 0.04
CA ARG A 27 2.56 0.59 -1.27
C ARG A 27 2.10 -0.65 -2.04
N ASP A 28 2.94 -1.69 -2.11
CA ASP A 28 2.56 -2.96 -2.75
C ASP A 28 1.36 -3.64 -2.05
N TRP A 29 1.29 -3.55 -0.72
CA TRP A 29 0.13 -4.01 0.02
C TRP A 29 -1.14 -3.22 -0.34
N LEU A 30 -1.06 -1.88 -0.43
CA LEU A 30 -2.19 -1.02 -0.85
C LEU A 30 -2.65 -1.36 -2.28
N GLU A 31 -1.73 -1.56 -3.21
CA GLU A 31 -2.07 -2.02 -4.57
C GLU A 31 -2.77 -3.38 -4.55
N THR A 32 -2.31 -4.30 -3.69
CA THR A 32 -2.96 -5.60 -3.50
C THR A 32 -4.39 -5.45 -2.98
N GLN A 33 -4.61 -4.57 -1.99
CA GLN A 33 -5.96 -4.31 -1.48
C GLN A 33 -6.86 -3.71 -2.56
N ALA A 34 -6.34 -2.81 -3.40
CA ALA A 34 -7.11 -2.23 -4.51
C ALA A 34 -7.57 -3.31 -5.50
N ARG A 35 -6.69 -4.27 -5.83
CA ARG A 35 -7.04 -5.42 -6.69
C ARG A 35 -8.15 -6.29 -6.07
N ILE A 36 -8.11 -6.50 -4.75
CA ILE A 36 -9.14 -7.27 -4.03
C ILE A 36 -10.48 -6.52 -4.04
N ALA A 37 -10.48 -5.20 -3.80
CA ALA A 37 -11.69 -4.38 -3.85
C ALA A 37 -12.35 -4.42 -5.24
N SER A 38 -11.54 -4.25 -6.30
CA SER A 38 -11.98 -4.35 -7.69
C SER A 38 -12.59 -5.72 -8.00
N TYR A 39 -11.96 -6.82 -7.56
CA TYR A 39 -12.49 -8.18 -7.76
C TYR A 39 -13.90 -8.36 -7.17
N TRP A 40 -14.13 -7.88 -5.93
CA TRP A 40 -15.44 -8.00 -5.30
C TRP A 40 -16.48 -7.09 -5.94
N ARG A 41 -16.08 -5.90 -6.40
CA ARG A 41 -16.95 -5.02 -7.17
C ARG A 41 -17.41 -5.72 -8.45
N ASP A 42 -16.47 -6.29 -9.21
CA ASP A 42 -16.78 -7.01 -10.45
C ASP A 42 -17.75 -8.16 -10.21
N LEU A 43 -17.53 -8.93 -9.14
CA LEU A 43 -18.43 -10.01 -8.77
C LEU A 43 -19.85 -9.52 -8.44
N LEU A 44 -19.99 -8.34 -7.82
CA LEU A 44 -21.29 -7.72 -7.54
C LEU A 44 -21.95 -7.23 -8.82
N VAL A 45 -21.19 -6.56 -9.71
CA VAL A 45 -21.68 -6.10 -11.02
C VAL A 45 -22.19 -7.28 -11.84
N ASP A 46 -21.42 -8.36 -11.95
CA ASP A 46 -21.77 -9.57 -12.70
C ASP A 46 -23.05 -10.25 -12.20
N ARG A 47 -23.37 -10.07 -10.91
CA ARG A 47 -24.54 -10.67 -10.26
C ARG A 47 -25.70 -9.69 -10.11
N ASN A 48 -25.59 -8.52 -10.72
CA ASN A 48 -26.57 -7.43 -10.63
C ASN A 48 -26.91 -7.10 -9.16
N GLY A 49 -25.86 -7.04 -8.34
CA GLY A 49 -25.91 -6.84 -6.89
C GLY A 49 -26.26 -5.40 -6.48
N ASP A 50 -26.11 -5.13 -5.19
CA ASP A 50 -26.44 -3.84 -4.59
C ASP A 50 -25.56 -2.71 -5.15
N ILE A 51 -26.19 -1.67 -5.69
CA ILE A 51 -25.53 -0.51 -6.29
C ILE A 51 -24.72 0.26 -5.23
N ASP A 52 -25.24 0.40 -4.01
CA ASP A 52 -24.55 1.17 -2.96
C ASP A 52 -23.24 0.48 -2.54
N LEU A 53 -23.22 -0.86 -2.55
CA LEU A 53 -22.00 -1.63 -2.29
C LEU A 53 -20.99 -1.55 -3.43
N ILE A 54 -21.47 -1.53 -4.68
CA ILE A 54 -20.62 -1.37 -5.86
C ILE A 54 -19.94 0.01 -5.82
N GLU A 55 -20.70 1.07 -5.58
CA GLU A 55 -20.17 2.44 -5.48
C GLU A 55 -19.19 2.58 -4.31
N ALA A 56 -19.47 1.96 -3.17
CA ALA A 56 -18.55 1.96 -2.03
C ALA A 56 -17.21 1.28 -2.35
N LEU A 57 -17.23 0.17 -3.09
CA LEU A 57 -16.02 -0.53 -3.51
C LEU A 57 -15.23 0.25 -4.56
N ASP A 58 -15.90 0.91 -5.50
CA ASP A 58 -15.24 1.80 -6.48
C ASP A 58 -14.54 2.99 -5.81
N ALA A 59 -15.23 3.64 -4.86
CA ALA A 59 -14.64 4.74 -4.09
C ALA A 59 -13.44 4.26 -3.26
N HIS A 60 -13.52 3.06 -2.69
CA HIS A 60 -12.45 2.49 -1.89
C HIS A 60 -11.24 2.07 -2.74
N GLU A 61 -11.45 1.45 -3.91
CA GLU A 61 -10.39 1.14 -4.86
C GLU A 61 -9.63 2.42 -5.25
N THR A 62 -10.36 3.48 -5.58
CA THR A 62 -9.77 4.78 -5.95
C THR A 62 -8.92 5.35 -4.81
N PHE A 63 -9.42 5.30 -3.58
CA PHE A 63 -8.67 5.71 -2.40
C PHE A 63 -7.37 4.91 -2.23
N LEU A 64 -7.43 3.58 -2.32
CA LEU A 64 -6.27 2.70 -2.14
C LEU A 64 -5.20 2.93 -3.20
N ARG A 65 -5.59 3.09 -4.47
CA ARG A 65 -4.64 3.39 -5.55
C ARG A 65 -3.98 4.75 -5.39
N SER A 66 -4.76 5.76 -5.01
CA SER A 66 -4.23 7.10 -4.73
C SER A 66 -3.23 7.09 -3.56
N ALA A 67 -3.51 6.30 -2.52
CA ALA A 67 -2.61 6.16 -1.36
C ALA A 67 -1.32 5.36 -1.67
N ALA A 68 -1.36 4.45 -2.65
CA ALA A 68 -0.17 3.70 -3.07
C ALA A 68 0.86 4.58 -3.81
N GLY A 69 0.41 5.67 -4.43
CA GLY A 69 1.26 6.66 -5.10
C GLY A 69 1.37 6.49 -6.61
#